data_AF-A0A2S5LIC1-F1
#
_entry.id   AF-A0A2S5LIC1-F1
#
_cell.length_a   1.000
_cell.length_b   1.000
_cell.length_c   1.000
_cell.angle_alpha   90.00
_cell.angle_beta   90.00
_cell.angle_gamma   90.00
#
_symmetry.space_group_name_H-M   'P 1'
#
loop_
_entity.id
_entity.type
_entity.pdbx_description
1 polymer ?
#
loop_
_entity_poly.entity_id
_entity_poly.type
_entity_poly.pdbx_seq_one_letter_code
_entity_poly.pdbx_strand_id
1 'polypeptide(L)'
;MLYVSDHGESLGEHGIYLHAAPYMIAPKEQTHIPAILWMGKNFDYQIDQLKPYRDYPLSHDDLFCMLLVGFEMDSKTCETRRNVLFENRDLKSTGGK
;
A
#
# COMPACT_ATOMS: atom_id res chain seq x y z
N MET A 1 6.65 -7.32 9.73
CA MET A 1 6.87 -5.88 10.01
C MET A 1 6.36 -5.10 8.81
N LEU A 2 5.56 -4.07 9.06
CA LEU A 2 5.14 -3.11 8.05
C LEU A 2 5.70 -1.73 8.45
N TYR A 3 6.37 -1.07 7.51
CA TYR A 3 6.77 0.33 7.60
C TYR A 3 6.11 1.09 6.46
N VAL A 4 5.57 2.28 6.75
CA VAL A 4 4.98 3.19 5.78
C VAL A 4 5.33 4.61 6.24
N SER A 5 5.83 5.45 5.33
CA SER A 5 6.02 6.87 5.65
C SER A 5 4.66 7.57 5.78
N ASP A 6 4.57 8.63 6.57
CA ASP A 6 3.38 9.48 6.64
C ASP A 6 3.25 10.41 5.43
N HIS A 7 4.38 10.97 4.99
CA HIS A 7 4.50 11.73 3.75
C HIS A 7 5.94 11.67 3.21
N GLY A 8 6.19 12.32 2.07
CA GLY A 8 7.53 12.54 1.52
C GLY A 8 8.07 13.94 1.82
N GLU A 9 9.16 14.35 1.18
CA GLU A 9 9.86 15.60 1.47
C GLU A 9 10.41 16.21 0.17
N SER A 10 10.24 17.52 -0.04
CA SER A 10 10.93 18.26 -1.09
C SER A 10 12.30 18.75 -0.61
N LEU A 11 13.32 18.60 -1.45
CA LEU A 11 14.71 18.89 -1.15
C LEU A 11 15.28 20.06 -1.98
N GLY A 12 14.41 20.89 -2.56
CA GLY A 12 14.75 22.07 -3.34
C GLY A 12 14.28 22.02 -4.79
N GLU A 13 13.53 20.98 -5.19
CA GLU A 13 12.96 20.85 -6.53
C GLU A 13 12.07 22.05 -6.82
N HIS A 14 12.34 22.75 -7.94
CA HIS A 14 11.61 23.96 -8.32
C HIS A 14 11.57 25.05 -7.23
N GLY A 15 12.55 25.06 -6.32
CA GLY A 15 12.61 26.00 -5.20
C GLY A 15 11.68 25.65 -4.04
N ILE A 16 11.03 24.48 -4.06
CA ILE A 16 10.19 23.98 -2.97
C ILE A 16 11.05 23.17 -2.02
N TYR A 17 10.92 23.43 -0.72
CA TYR A 17 11.61 22.71 0.35
C TYR A 17 10.59 22.20 1.36
N LEU A 18 11.01 21.19 2.13
CA LEU A 18 10.21 20.59 3.20
C LEU A 18 8.95 19.89 2.68
N HIS A 19 7.91 19.87 3.50
CA HIS A 19 6.63 19.22 3.24
C HIS A 19 5.46 20.19 3.49
N ALA A 20 4.24 19.66 3.53
CA ALA A 20 2.98 20.38 3.78
C ALA A 20 2.52 21.30 2.65
N ALA A 21 2.93 21.04 1.40
CA ALA A 21 2.24 21.63 0.25
C ALA A 21 0.77 21.14 0.23
N PRO A 22 -0.21 21.98 -0.14
CA PRO A 22 -1.59 21.54 -0.28
C PRO A 22 -1.69 20.37 -1.27
N TYR A 23 -2.35 19.28 -0.87
CA TYR A 23 -2.30 17.99 -1.58
C TYR A 23 -2.60 18.10 -3.09
N MET A 24 -3.56 18.96 -3.48
CA MET A 24 -3.94 19.16 -4.89
C MET A 24 -2.82 19.70 -5.79
N ILE A 25 -1.80 20.32 -5.20
CA ILE A 25 -0.65 20.91 -5.91
C ILE A 25 0.68 20.39 -5.39
N ALA A 26 0.67 19.43 -4.45
CA ALA A 26 1.88 18.89 -3.87
C ALA A 26 2.68 18.10 -4.92
N PRO A 27 4.00 18.28 -4.98
CA PRO A 27 4.83 17.53 -5.91
C PRO A 27 4.87 16.05 -5.51
N LYS A 28 5.28 15.19 -6.45
CA LYS A 28 5.35 13.73 -6.19
C LYS A 28 6.29 13.40 -5.03
N GLU A 29 7.31 14.23 -4.81
CA GLU A 29 8.29 14.09 -3.73
C GLU A 29 7.63 14.13 -2.35
N GLN A 30 6.49 14.83 -2.19
CA GLN A 30 5.75 14.90 -0.92
C GLN A 30 4.63 13.86 -0.80
N THR A 31 4.18 13.26 -1.90
CA THR A 31 2.99 12.38 -1.93
C THR A 31 3.32 10.92 -2.26
N HIS A 32 4.40 10.65 -2.97
CA HIS A 32 4.88 9.30 -3.26
C HIS A 32 5.84 8.84 -2.17
N ILE A 33 5.42 7.84 -1.40
CA ILE A 33 6.09 7.41 -0.17
C ILE A 33 6.60 5.97 -0.24
N PRO A 34 7.64 5.63 0.55
CA PRO A 34 8.04 4.25 0.71
C PRO A 34 7.06 3.50 1.63
N ALA A 35 6.76 2.26 1.24
CA ALA A 35 6.19 1.24 2.10
C ALA A 35 7.07 -0.02 2.02
N ILE A 36 7.41 -0.60 3.17
CA ILE A 36 8.25 -1.79 3.27
C ILE A 36 7.50 -2.84 4.09
N LEU A 37 7.31 -3.99 3.48
CA LEU A 37 6.82 -5.19 4.17
C LEU A 37 7.95 -6.20 4.29
N TRP A 38 8.22 -6.62 5.53
CA TRP A 38 9.11 -7.74 5.83
C TRP A 38 8.31 -8.87 6.47
N MET A 39 8.39 -10.05 5.87
CA MET A 39 7.71 -11.26 6.34
C MET A 39 8.73 -12.21 6.97
N GLY A 40 8.47 -12.59 8.22
CA GLY A 40 9.26 -13.61 8.89
C GLY A 40 8.95 -15.01 8.37
N LYS A 41 9.78 -16.00 8.75
CA LYS A 41 9.62 -17.40 8.31
C LYS A 41 8.27 -18.04 8.66
N ASN A 42 7.61 -17.55 9.70
CA ASN A 42 6.35 -18.09 10.23
C ASN A 42 5.14 -17.21 9.90
N PHE A 43 5.27 -16.30 8.92
CA PHE A 43 4.13 -15.52 8.46
C PHE A 43 3.33 -16.34 7.45
N ASP A 44 2.00 -16.29 7.51
CA ASP A 44 1.13 -17.17 6.72
C ASP A 44 1.20 -16.90 5.21
N TYR A 45 1.59 -15.68 4.83
CA TYR A 45 1.75 -15.27 3.45
C TYR A 45 3.17 -15.50 2.94
N GLN A 46 3.26 -16.04 1.72
CA GLN A 46 4.51 -16.18 0.97
C GLN A 46 4.78 -14.93 0.13
N ILE A 47 6.06 -14.62 -0.11
CA ILE A 47 6.47 -13.42 -0.86
C ILE A 47 5.85 -13.36 -2.26
N ASP A 48 5.68 -14.51 -2.92
CA ASP A 48 5.11 -14.58 -4.27
C ASP A 48 3.64 -14.16 -4.34
N GLN A 49 2.89 -14.31 -3.24
CA GLN A 49 1.50 -13.85 -3.16
C GLN A 49 1.39 -12.33 -3.09
N LEU A 50 2.46 -11.66 -2.62
CA LEU A 50 2.49 -10.21 -2.41
C LEU A 50 3.26 -9.45 -3.50
N LYS A 51 4.13 -10.12 -4.26
CA LYS A 51 4.87 -9.52 -5.38
C LYS A 51 3.99 -8.72 -6.35
N PRO A 52 2.76 -9.16 -6.73
CA PRO A 52 1.90 -8.38 -7.61
C PRO A 52 1.53 -6.98 -7.08
N TYR A 53 1.56 -6.79 -5.75
CA TYR A 53 1.24 -5.50 -5.12
C TYR A 53 2.42 -4.53 -5.08
N ARG A 54 3.64 -4.96 -5.44
CA ARG A 54 4.83 -4.11 -5.36
C ARG A 54 4.69 -2.84 -6.21
N ASP A 55 4.12 -2.99 -7.40
CA ASP A 55 3.96 -1.89 -8.37
C ASP A 55 2.49 -1.47 -8.51
N TYR A 56 1.60 -1.98 -7.64
CA TYR A 56 0.19 -1.59 -7.60
C TYR A 56 0.06 -0.22 -6.89
N PRO A 57 -0.81 0.69 -7.39
CA PRO A 57 -0.96 2.03 -6.83
C PRO A 57 -1.75 2.01 -5.50
N LEU A 58 -1.07 1.63 -4.43
CA LEU A 58 -1.59 1.64 -3.06
C LEU A 58 -1.47 3.03 -2.43
N SER A 59 -2.34 3.31 -1.46
CA SER A 59 -2.28 4.51 -0.63
C SER A 59 -2.51 4.18 0.86
N HIS A 60 -2.50 5.21 1.71
CA HIS A 60 -2.92 5.05 3.11
C HIS A 60 -4.37 4.58 3.26
N ASP A 61 -5.22 4.75 2.24
CA ASP A 61 -6.60 4.23 2.26
C ASP A 61 -6.64 2.70 2.38
N ASP A 62 -5.59 2.01 1.91
CA ASP A 62 -5.49 0.55 1.96
C ASP A 62 -4.94 0.04 3.31
N LEU A 63 -4.24 0.88 4.06
CA LEU A 63 -3.51 0.48 5.28
C LEU A 63 -4.42 -0.14 6.33
N PHE A 64 -5.59 0.47 6.57
CA PHE A 64 -6.53 -0.01 7.58
C PHE A 64 -7.00 -1.44 7.29
N CYS A 65 -7.45 -1.71 6.07
CA CYS A 65 -7.92 -3.05 5.71
C CYS A 65 -6.77 -4.05 5.56
N MET A 66 -5.58 -3.62 5.14
CA MET A 66 -4.38 -4.49 5.12
C MET A 66 -4.03 -5.02 6.51
N LEU A 67 -4.12 -4.18 7.54
CA LEU A 67 -3.87 -4.62 8.91
C LEU A 67 -4.92 -5.63 9.38
N LEU A 68 -6.21 -5.34 9.20
CA LEU A 68 -7.28 -6.27 9.60
C LEU A 68 -7.16 -7.61 8.88
N VAL A 69 -6.89 -7.58 7.57
CA VAL A 69 -6.67 -8.79 6.75
C VAL A 69 -5.43 -9.55 7.21
N GLY A 70 -4.31 -8.86 7.44
CA GLY A 70 -3.06 -9.47 7.89
C GLY A 70 -3.13 -10.10 9.28
N PHE A 71 -4.06 -9.66 10.13
CA PHE A 71 -4.36 -10.26 11.44
C PHE A 71 -5.58 -11.18 11.43
N GLU A 72 -6.08 -11.56 10.25
CA GLU A 72 -7.23 -12.46 10.08
C GLU A 72 -8.52 -11.99 10.77
N MET A 73 -8.69 -10.67 10.93
CA MET A 73 -9.86 -10.08 11.56
C MET A 73 -10.99 -9.89 10.55
N ASP A 74 -12.19 -10.37 10.89
CA ASP A 74 -13.39 -10.16 10.09
C ASP A 74 -14.05 -8.82 10.42
N SER A 75 -14.33 -8.03 9.38
CA SER A 75 -15.04 -6.75 9.50
C SER A 75 -15.82 -6.43 8.24
N LYS A 76 -17.09 -6.04 8.42
CA LYS A 76 -17.96 -5.56 7.32
C LYS A 76 -17.38 -4.34 6.61
N THR A 77 -16.63 -3.50 7.33
CA THR A 77 -15.99 -2.29 6.77
C THR A 77 -14.96 -2.64 5.69
N CYS A 78 -14.31 -3.79 5.79
CA CYS A 78 -13.26 -4.22 4.86
C CYS A 78 -13.69 -5.39 3.98
N GLU A 79 -14.97 -5.77 3.95
CA GLU A 79 -15.47 -6.93 3.22
C GLU A 79 -15.13 -6.87 1.72
N THR A 80 -15.31 -5.70 1.09
CA THR A 80 -14.97 -5.49 -0.33
C THR A 80 -13.47 -5.55 -0.61
N ARG A 81 -12.67 -5.04 0.33
CA ARG A 81 -11.20 -5.03 0.23
C ARG A 81 -10.58 -6.36 0.60
N ARG A 82 -11.26 -7.18 1.40
CA ARG A 82 -10.81 -8.50 1.83
C ARG A 82 -10.56 -9.39 0.63
N ASN A 83 -11.45 -9.45 -0.35
CA ASN A 83 -11.23 -10.31 -1.52
C ASN A 83 -9.99 -9.90 -2.33
N VAL A 84 -9.68 -8.61 -2.40
CA VAL A 84 -8.46 -8.13 -3.06
C VAL A 84 -7.22 -8.44 -2.21
N LEU A 85 -7.27 -8.27 -0.89
CA LEU A 85 -6.10 -8.38 -0.02
C LEU A 85 -5.83 -9.80 0.52
N PHE A 86 -6.83 -10.69 0.52
CA PHE A 86 -6.82 -12.01 1.16
C PHE A 86 -6.72 -13.15 0.13
N GLU A 87 -7.26 -12.99 -1.09
CA GLU A 87 -7.11 -13.99 -2.14
C GLU A 87 -5.90 -13.67 -3.02
N ASN A 88 -4.84 -14.46 -2.86
CA ASN A 88 -3.99 -14.75 -4.01
C ASN A 88 -3.71 -16.25 -4.07
N ARG A 89 -4.45 -16.92 -4.96
CA ARG A 89 -4.03 -18.22 -5.52
C ARG A 89 -3.69 -18.18 -7.01
N ASP A 90 -4.08 -17.13 -7.74
CA ASP A 90 -3.60 -16.72 -9.07
C ASP A 90 -4.46 -15.51 -9.47
N LEU A 91 -3.86 -14.40 -9.91
CA LEU A 91 -4.58 -13.29 -10.56
C LEU A 91 -5.53 -13.83 -11.65
N LYS A 92 -6.84 -13.89 -11.38
CA LYS A 92 -7.84 -14.15 -12.40
C LYS A 92 -8.71 -12.92 -12.65
N SER A 93 -8.61 -12.50 -13.92
CA SER A 93 -9.41 -11.50 -14.64
C SER A 93 -9.10 -10.05 -14.24
N THR A 94 -8.49 -9.23 -15.09
CA THR A 94 -8.96 -8.96 -16.46
C THR A 94 -7.81 -8.69 -17.44
N GLY A 95 -7.45 -9.72 -18.21
CA GLY A 95 -7.33 -9.53 -19.64
C GLY A 95 -8.75 -9.54 -20.21
N GLY A 96 -9.21 -8.42 -20.76
CA GLY A 96 -10.58 -8.30 -21.24
C GLY A 96 -10.86 -7.02 -22.01
N LYS A 97 -10.47 -7.03 -23.30
CA LYS A 97 -10.89 -6.16 -24.42
C LYS A 97 -10.52 -4.68 -24.39
#